data_AF-A0AAN8IPF1-F1
#
_entry.id   AF-A0AAN8IPF1-F1
#
_cell.length_a   1.000
_cell.length_b   1.000
_cell.length_c   1.000
_cell.angle_alpha   90.00
_cell.angle_beta   90.00
_cell.angle_gamma   90.00
#
_symmetry.space_group_name_H-M   'P 1'
#
loop_
_entity.id
_entity.type
_entity.pdbx_description
1 polymer ?
#
loop_
_entity_poly.entity_id
_entity_poly.type
_entity_poly.pdbx_seq_one_letter_code
_entity_poly.pdbx_strand_id
1 'polypeptide(L)'
;MADRNNVEQQHGEEEVPVEPEQEEQHNEEQDQAERRNQWPVQAQEEQDVHEELAAMDRKVNRILGRTEEIHPIKVRLSSTYMRYHLLDIKPNIIITPTYLQSLLHVVDQRTIDMKNVMDRTINGLEQIYNQHKELLKELRTQTTLLQGLYTPRITPNPPSSSSDRTSSKDPQLSCAFCAGNHHACDCNKFTTLHDRRRRLFDNNRCERCLKKADHMATTCATTSSCWYCRVAGREEKAQTHHSAFCNFKFKM
;
A
#
# COMPACT_ATOMS: atom_id res chain seq x y z
N MET A 1 5.15 10.93 94.35
CA MET A 1 6.48 11.56 94.46
C MET A 1 7.37 10.63 95.24
N ALA A 2 8.21 9.87 94.54
CA ALA A 2 9.32 9.10 95.08
C ALA A 2 10.26 8.74 93.92
N ASP A 3 11.52 9.11 94.08
CA ASP A 3 12.67 8.80 93.23
C ASP A 3 12.98 7.30 93.11
N ARG A 4 13.69 6.92 92.03
CA ARG A 4 14.80 5.93 91.95
C ARG A 4 15.13 5.68 90.46
N ASN A 5 16.20 6.23 89.88
CA ASN A 5 17.63 5.86 89.95
C ASN A 5 17.98 4.39 89.58
N ASN A 6 18.57 4.23 88.39
CA ASN A 6 20.01 3.92 88.16
C ASN A 6 20.44 2.47 87.79
N VAL A 7 21.53 2.43 86.96
CA VAL A 7 22.57 1.40 86.71
C VAL A 7 22.21 0.27 85.71
N GLU A 8 22.68 0.32 84.45
CA GLU A 8 23.95 -0.17 83.84
C GLU A 8 24.09 -1.69 83.67
N GLN A 9 24.42 -2.10 82.43
CA GLN A 9 25.49 -3.04 82.02
C GLN A 9 25.29 -3.35 80.51
N GLN A 10 26.06 -2.78 79.58
CA GLN A 10 27.37 -3.24 79.07
C GLN A 10 27.43 -4.70 78.61
N HIS A 11 27.40 -4.91 77.28
CA HIS A 11 28.24 -5.88 76.58
C HIS A 11 28.48 -5.37 75.16
N GLY A 12 29.76 -5.22 74.79
CA GLY A 12 30.19 -4.99 73.42
C GLY A 12 30.78 -6.27 72.87
N GLU A 13 30.65 -6.47 71.57
CA GLU A 13 31.57 -7.27 70.78
C GLU A 13 31.77 -6.59 69.41
N GLU A 14 33.02 -6.62 69.01
CA GLU A 14 33.70 -6.07 67.85
C GLU A 14 33.71 -7.14 66.73
N GLU A 15 33.58 -6.74 65.46
CA GLU A 15 34.38 -7.20 64.30
C GLU A 15 33.69 -6.77 62.97
N VAL A 16 34.28 -5.83 62.22
CA VAL A 16 35.08 -5.97 60.96
C VAL A 16 34.23 -6.04 59.66
N PRO A 17 34.58 -5.29 58.59
CA PRO A 17 33.72 -5.03 57.43
C PRO A 17 34.03 -5.90 56.18
N VAL A 18 33.00 -6.30 55.42
CA VAL A 18 33.11 -6.87 54.05
C VAL A 18 31.90 -6.45 53.18
N GLU A 19 32.16 -5.84 52.03
CA GLU A 19 31.27 -5.59 50.87
C GLU A 19 31.32 -6.80 49.88
N PRO A 20 30.53 -6.87 48.77
CA PRO A 20 29.08 -6.63 48.54
C PRO A 20 28.41 -7.75 47.67
N GLU A 21 27.16 -7.50 47.21
CA GLU A 21 26.41 -8.11 46.08
C GLU A 21 25.51 -9.35 46.29
N GLN A 22 24.19 -9.16 46.05
CA GLN A 22 23.30 -9.97 45.19
C GLN A 22 21.85 -9.45 45.24
N GLU A 23 21.54 -8.47 44.38
CA GLU A 23 20.17 -8.09 43.99
C GLU A 23 19.75 -8.94 42.78
N GLU A 24 18.99 -10.03 42.95
CA GLU A 24 18.29 -10.70 41.84
C GLU A 24 17.40 -11.83 42.41
N GLN A 25 16.19 -11.51 42.86
CA GLN A 25 15.14 -12.55 43.06
C GLN A 25 13.71 -12.05 43.32
N HIS A 26 13.42 -10.74 43.30
CA HIS A 26 12.12 -10.23 43.76
C HIS A 26 11.20 -9.62 42.68
N ASN A 27 11.36 -10.00 41.40
CA ASN A 27 10.62 -9.36 40.30
C ASN A 27 9.84 -10.30 39.37
N GLU A 28 9.77 -11.61 39.64
CA GLU A 28 9.10 -12.56 38.72
C GLU A 28 7.61 -12.81 39.03
N GLU A 29 7.11 -12.46 40.22
CA GLU A 29 5.74 -12.83 40.63
C GLU A 29 4.66 -11.77 40.31
N GLN A 30 5.05 -10.54 39.93
CA GLN A 30 4.09 -9.48 39.58
C GLN A 30 3.68 -9.47 38.09
N ASP A 31 4.49 -10.02 37.18
CA ASP A 31 4.24 -9.99 35.73
C ASP A 31 3.21 -11.01 35.22
N GLN A 32 2.77 -11.96 36.05
CA GLN A 32 1.78 -12.96 35.63
C GLN A 32 0.32 -12.48 35.76
N ALA A 33 0.04 -11.45 36.58
CA ALA A 33 -1.32 -11.00 36.83
C ALA A 33 -1.89 -10.10 35.71
N GLU A 34 -1.04 -9.35 34.99
CA GLU A 34 -1.49 -8.39 33.96
C GLU A 34 -1.82 -9.01 32.59
N ARG A 35 -1.35 -10.23 32.30
CA ARG A 35 -1.64 -10.90 31.00
C ARG A 35 -3.08 -11.40 30.85
N ARG A 36 -3.90 -11.40 31.91
CA ARG A 36 -5.23 -12.05 31.87
C ARG A 36 -6.37 -11.18 31.32
N ASN A 37 -6.16 -9.86 31.13
CA ASN A 37 -7.25 -8.91 30.85
C ASN A 37 -7.26 -8.28 29.44
N GLN A 38 -6.54 -8.85 28.45
CA GLN A 38 -6.36 -8.22 27.13
C GLN A 38 -6.96 -8.97 25.92
N TRP A 39 -8.04 -9.75 26.11
CA TRP A 39 -8.83 -10.30 25.00
C TRP A 39 -10.32 -10.11 25.27
N PRO A 40 -11.04 -9.26 24.49
CA PRO A 40 -11.80 -9.78 23.34
C PRO A 40 -12.12 -8.72 22.22
N VAL A 41 -11.15 -8.06 21.58
CA VAL A 41 -11.43 -7.10 20.48
C VAL A 41 -11.19 -7.69 19.07
N GLN A 42 -10.20 -8.56 18.90
CA GLN A 42 -9.83 -9.11 17.58
C GLN A 42 -10.87 -10.08 16.97
N ALA A 43 -11.67 -10.75 17.80
CA ALA A 43 -12.66 -11.71 17.30
C ALA A 43 -13.85 -11.06 16.58
N GLN A 44 -14.12 -9.77 16.83
CA GLN A 44 -15.20 -9.04 16.16
C GLN A 44 -14.82 -8.56 14.75
N GLU A 45 -13.55 -8.22 14.51
CA GLU A 45 -13.07 -7.72 13.22
C GLU A 45 -13.00 -8.84 12.15
N GLU A 46 -12.68 -10.07 12.55
CA GLU A 46 -12.64 -11.22 11.64
C GLU A 46 -14.04 -11.68 11.19
N GLN A 47 -15.08 -11.46 12.00
CA GLN A 47 -16.47 -11.79 11.63
C GLN A 47 -17.01 -10.84 10.54
N ASP A 48 -16.66 -9.56 10.58
CA ASP A 48 -17.15 -8.55 9.62
C ASP A 48 -16.57 -8.78 8.21
N VAL A 49 -15.27 -9.08 8.12
CA VAL A 49 -14.59 -9.40 6.84
C VAL A 49 -15.16 -10.67 6.20
N HIS A 50 -15.53 -11.67 7.01
CA HIS A 50 -16.11 -12.91 6.51
C HIS A 50 -17.55 -12.71 5.97
N GLU A 51 -18.33 -11.82 6.60
CA GLU A 51 -19.68 -11.49 6.14
C GLU A 51 -19.66 -10.68 4.83
N GLU A 52 -18.71 -9.75 4.67
CA GLU A 52 -18.53 -8.98 3.43
C GLU A 52 -18.07 -9.87 2.26
N LEU A 53 -17.15 -10.80 2.49
CA LEU A 53 -16.69 -11.76 1.47
C LEU A 53 -17.85 -12.67 1.02
N ALA A 54 -18.66 -13.17 1.95
CA ALA A 54 -19.84 -13.96 1.65
C ALA A 54 -20.94 -13.15 0.93
N ALA A 55 -21.04 -11.84 1.15
CA ALA A 55 -21.95 -10.97 0.41
C ALA A 55 -21.47 -10.74 -1.03
N MET A 56 -20.16 -10.62 -1.24
CA MET A 56 -19.55 -10.47 -2.56
C MET A 56 -19.70 -11.75 -3.40
N ASP A 57 -19.45 -12.92 -2.83
CA ASP A 57 -19.66 -14.21 -3.52
C ASP A 57 -21.11 -14.41 -3.95
N ARG A 58 -22.08 -14.02 -3.12
CA ARG A 58 -23.51 -14.05 -3.47
C ARG A 58 -23.84 -13.10 -4.62
N LYS A 59 -23.19 -11.93 -4.73
CA LYS A 59 -23.36 -10.99 -5.85
C LYS A 59 -22.74 -11.55 -7.13
N VAL A 60 -21.52 -12.07 -7.06
CA VAL A 60 -20.80 -12.66 -8.19
C VAL A 60 -21.58 -13.85 -8.75
N ASN A 61 -22.03 -14.76 -7.88
CA ASN A 61 -22.83 -15.91 -8.30
C ASN A 61 -24.21 -15.53 -8.85
N ARG A 62 -24.80 -14.41 -8.43
CA ARG A 62 -26.04 -13.88 -9.03
C ARG A 62 -25.78 -13.30 -10.43
N ILE A 63 -24.63 -12.68 -10.65
CA ILE A 63 -24.24 -12.13 -11.96
C ILE A 63 -23.89 -13.26 -12.93
N LEU A 64 -23.11 -14.25 -12.49
CA LEU A 64 -22.69 -15.40 -13.29
C LEU A 64 -23.79 -16.46 -13.44
N GLY A 65 -24.71 -16.60 -12.48
CA GLY A 65 -25.87 -17.48 -12.61
C GLY A 65 -26.88 -17.00 -13.67
N ARG A 66 -26.92 -15.69 -13.94
CA ARG A 66 -27.72 -15.12 -15.04
C ARG A 66 -27.17 -15.44 -16.43
N THR A 67 -25.96 -15.96 -16.55
CA THR A 67 -25.43 -16.41 -17.85
C THR A 67 -26.15 -17.67 -18.35
N GLU A 68 -26.68 -18.50 -17.44
CA GLU A 68 -27.53 -19.65 -17.82
C GLU A 68 -28.92 -19.20 -18.31
N GLU A 69 -29.41 -18.03 -17.91
CA GLU A 69 -30.65 -17.44 -18.44
C GLU A 69 -30.51 -17.00 -19.91
N ILE A 70 -29.28 -16.88 -20.44
CA ILE A 70 -29.03 -16.58 -21.86
C ILE A 70 -29.25 -17.83 -22.73
N HIS A 71 -29.05 -19.02 -22.18
CA HIS A 71 -29.24 -20.28 -22.90
C HIS A 71 -30.69 -20.51 -23.38
N PRO A 72 -31.75 -20.31 -22.58
CA PRO A 72 -33.12 -20.40 -23.06
C PRO A 72 -33.46 -19.30 -24.07
N ILE A 73 -32.79 -18.14 -24.05
CA ILE A 73 -32.96 -17.11 -25.08
C ILE A 73 -32.43 -17.61 -26.44
N LYS A 74 -31.26 -18.25 -26.47
CA LYS A 74 -30.69 -18.87 -27.70
C LYS A 74 -31.61 -19.97 -28.27
N VAL A 75 -32.21 -20.78 -27.40
CA VAL A 75 -33.17 -21.84 -27.79
C VAL A 75 -34.50 -21.25 -28.26
N ARG A 76 -35.02 -20.22 -27.58
CA ARG A 76 -36.25 -19.52 -28.00
C ARG A 76 -36.07 -18.81 -29.34
N LEU A 77 -34.95 -18.13 -29.58
CA LEU A 77 -34.67 -17.50 -30.88
C LEU A 77 -34.58 -18.54 -32.01
N SER A 78 -33.91 -19.67 -31.79
CA SER A 78 -33.85 -20.76 -32.79
C SER A 78 -35.22 -21.40 -33.05
N SER A 79 -36.02 -21.63 -32.00
CA SER A 79 -37.34 -22.24 -32.13
C SER A 79 -38.34 -21.30 -32.82
N THR A 80 -38.30 -20.01 -32.51
CA THR A 80 -39.18 -19.02 -33.14
C THR A 80 -38.84 -18.85 -34.62
N TYR A 81 -37.55 -18.88 -34.97
CA TYR A 81 -37.07 -18.86 -36.35
C TYR A 81 -37.62 -20.04 -37.18
N MET A 82 -37.57 -21.26 -36.64
CA MET A 82 -38.13 -22.44 -37.32
C MET A 82 -39.66 -22.36 -37.47
N ARG A 83 -40.35 -21.74 -36.51
CA ARG A 83 -41.81 -21.58 -36.55
C ARG A 83 -42.27 -20.56 -37.60
N TYR A 84 -41.54 -19.46 -37.78
CA TYR A 84 -41.85 -18.49 -38.84
C TYR A 84 -41.64 -19.06 -40.24
N HIS A 85 -40.69 -19.99 -40.40
CA HIS A 85 -40.41 -20.63 -41.68
C HIS A 85 -41.50 -21.65 -42.10
N LEU A 86 -42.32 -22.14 -41.17
CA LEU A 86 -43.41 -23.10 -41.43
C LEU A 86 -44.77 -22.46 -41.70
N LEU A 87 -44.95 -21.18 -41.33
CA LEU A 87 -46.27 -20.55 -41.40
C LEU A 87 -46.58 -19.88 -42.75
N ASP A 88 -45.70 -19.99 -43.76
CA ASP A 88 -45.91 -19.49 -45.13
C ASP A 88 -46.39 -18.03 -45.21
N ILE A 89 -46.18 -17.27 -44.13
CA ILE A 89 -46.35 -15.83 -44.12
C ILE A 89 -45.14 -15.33 -44.89
N LYS A 90 -45.35 -14.73 -46.07
CA LYS A 90 -44.29 -14.10 -46.87
C LYS A 90 -43.92 -12.75 -46.25
N PRO A 91 -42.86 -12.60 -45.42
CA PRO A 91 -42.28 -11.29 -45.21
C PRO A 91 -41.56 -10.91 -46.51
N ASN A 92 -41.85 -9.72 -47.03
CA ASN A 92 -41.28 -9.21 -48.28
C ASN A 92 -39.80 -8.77 -48.13
N ILE A 93 -39.05 -9.41 -47.23
CA ILE A 93 -37.64 -9.16 -46.98
C ILE A 93 -36.92 -10.49 -47.15
N ILE A 94 -36.20 -10.64 -48.26
CA ILE A 94 -35.42 -11.85 -48.57
C ILE A 94 -34.17 -11.83 -47.68
N ILE A 95 -34.30 -12.36 -46.46
CA ILE A 95 -33.14 -12.67 -45.62
C ILE A 95 -32.64 -14.03 -46.09
N THR A 96 -31.54 -14.05 -46.85
CA THR A 96 -30.96 -15.31 -47.30
C THR A 96 -30.34 -16.04 -46.10
N PRO A 97 -30.59 -17.36 -45.91
CA PRO A 97 -30.13 -18.12 -44.75
C PRO A 97 -28.62 -18.07 -44.50
N THR A 98 -27.82 -17.82 -45.55
CA THR A 98 -26.37 -17.74 -45.47
C THR A 98 -25.86 -16.51 -44.72
N TYR A 99 -26.61 -15.41 -44.71
CA TYR A 99 -26.20 -14.17 -44.04
C TYR A 99 -26.30 -14.29 -42.50
N LEU A 100 -27.36 -14.91 -42.00
CA LEU A 100 -27.57 -15.09 -40.55
C LEU A 100 -26.60 -16.12 -39.95
N GLN A 101 -26.30 -17.21 -40.67
CA GLN A 101 -25.30 -18.20 -40.23
C GLN A 101 -23.91 -17.57 -40.08
N SER A 102 -23.54 -16.72 -41.03
CA SER A 102 -22.23 -16.03 -41.04
C SER A 102 -22.14 -15.03 -39.89
N LEU A 103 -23.21 -14.26 -39.62
CA LEU A 103 -23.22 -13.30 -38.54
C LEU A 103 -23.15 -13.99 -37.16
N LEU A 104 -23.87 -15.11 -36.99
CA LEU A 104 -23.85 -15.87 -35.74
C LEU A 104 -22.46 -16.44 -35.45
N HIS A 105 -21.76 -16.97 -36.47
CA HIS A 105 -20.41 -17.50 -36.31
C HIS A 105 -19.39 -16.42 -35.96
N VAL A 106 -19.51 -15.21 -36.53
CA VAL A 106 -18.61 -14.09 -36.20
C VAL A 106 -18.80 -13.61 -34.76
N VAL A 107 -20.03 -13.57 -34.28
CA VAL A 107 -20.30 -13.19 -32.88
C VAL A 107 -19.78 -14.28 -31.93
N ASP A 108 -20.03 -15.56 -32.23
CA ASP A 108 -19.58 -16.69 -31.40
C ASP A 108 -18.05 -16.73 -31.31
N GLN A 109 -17.34 -16.56 -32.43
CA GLN A 109 -15.87 -16.52 -32.46
C GLN A 109 -15.32 -15.35 -31.63
N ARG A 110 -15.89 -14.15 -31.75
CA ARG A 110 -15.44 -13.00 -30.96
C ARG A 110 -15.70 -13.18 -29.48
N THR A 111 -16.81 -13.80 -29.10
CA THR A 111 -17.11 -14.10 -27.70
C THR A 111 -16.13 -15.12 -27.13
N ILE A 112 -15.79 -16.16 -27.89
CA ILE A 112 -14.77 -17.15 -27.48
C ILE A 112 -13.41 -16.48 -27.30
N ASP A 113 -13.00 -15.63 -28.25
CA ASP A 113 -11.70 -14.95 -28.18
C ASP A 113 -11.63 -14.00 -26.99
N MET A 114 -12.70 -13.23 -26.74
CA MET A 114 -12.74 -12.31 -25.61
C MET A 114 -12.74 -13.05 -24.26
N LYS A 115 -13.45 -14.17 -24.16
CA LYS A 115 -13.39 -15.05 -22.98
C LYS A 115 -11.96 -15.54 -22.74
N ASN A 116 -11.26 -16.01 -23.78
CA ASN A 116 -9.89 -16.49 -23.65
C ASN A 116 -8.91 -15.39 -23.18
N VAL A 117 -9.10 -14.14 -23.63
CA VAL A 117 -8.29 -13.01 -23.18
C VAL A 117 -8.55 -12.69 -21.72
N MET A 118 -9.82 -12.69 -21.30
CA MET A 118 -10.20 -12.44 -19.91
C MET A 118 -9.65 -13.53 -18.98
N ASP A 119 -9.81 -14.80 -19.35
CA ASP A 119 -9.33 -15.94 -18.55
C ASP A 119 -7.79 -15.86 -18.36
N ARG A 120 -7.04 -15.55 -19.42
CA ARG A 120 -5.58 -15.36 -19.31
C ARG A 120 -5.20 -14.17 -18.43
N THR A 121 -5.95 -13.08 -18.51
CA THR A 121 -5.68 -11.87 -17.71
C THR A 121 -5.94 -12.14 -16.23
N ILE A 122 -7.06 -12.81 -15.91
CA ILE A 122 -7.41 -13.17 -14.53
C ILE A 122 -6.35 -14.09 -13.93
N ASN A 123 -5.96 -15.14 -14.66
CA ASN A 123 -4.92 -16.06 -14.17
C ASN A 123 -3.57 -15.36 -13.96
N GLY A 124 -3.19 -14.42 -14.85
CA GLY A 124 -1.98 -13.63 -14.69
C GLY A 124 -2.02 -12.72 -13.46
N LEU A 125 -3.16 -12.08 -13.20
CA LEU A 125 -3.33 -11.22 -12.02
C LEU A 125 -3.31 -12.04 -10.73
N GLU A 126 -3.94 -13.21 -10.71
CA GLU A 126 -3.89 -14.12 -9.56
C GLU A 126 -2.44 -14.55 -9.26
N GLN A 127 -1.66 -14.86 -10.29
CA GLN A 127 -0.25 -15.20 -10.11
C GLN A 127 0.56 -14.05 -9.50
N ILE A 128 0.38 -12.81 -9.99
CA ILE A 128 1.08 -11.64 -9.45
C ILE A 128 0.67 -11.37 -8.02
N TYR A 129 -0.63 -11.47 -7.71
CA TYR A 129 -1.12 -11.29 -6.35
C TYR A 129 -0.49 -12.29 -5.38
N ASN A 130 -0.44 -13.57 -5.76
CA ASN A 130 0.18 -14.61 -4.95
C ASN A 130 1.69 -14.36 -4.77
N GLN A 131 2.39 -13.93 -5.81
CA GLN A 131 3.81 -13.55 -5.71
C GLN A 131 4.03 -12.38 -4.73
N HIS A 132 3.20 -11.33 -4.81
CA HIS A 132 3.26 -10.21 -3.87
C HIS A 132 2.97 -10.65 -2.44
N LYS A 133 2.00 -11.55 -2.25
CA LYS A 133 1.66 -12.08 -0.93
C LYS A 133 2.84 -12.83 -0.31
N GLU A 134 3.53 -13.65 -1.07
CA GLU A 134 4.71 -14.38 -0.57
C GLU A 134 5.88 -13.43 -0.28
N LEU A 135 6.14 -12.44 -1.14
CA LEU A 135 7.18 -11.45 -0.90
C LEU A 135 6.91 -10.64 0.38
N LEU A 136 5.67 -10.25 0.63
CA LEU A 136 5.31 -9.54 1.86
C LEU A 136 5.45 -10.41 3.11
N LYS A 137 5.16 -11.71 3.02
CA LYS A 137 5.45 -12.63 4.12
C LYS A 137 6.95 -12.70 4.38
N GLU A 138 7.76 -12.84 3.33
CA GLU A 138 9.21 -12.90 3.47
C GLU A 138 9.77 -11.64 4.13
N LEU A 139 9.35 -10.45 3.68
CA LEU A 139 9.78 -9.18 4.30
C LEU A 139 9.37 -9.07 5.77
N ARG A 140 8.17 -9.55 6.14
CA ARG A 140 7.74 -9.59 7.54
C ARG A 140 8.62 -10.53 8.35
N THR A 141 8.93 -11.73 7.84
CA THR A 141 9.81 -12.67 8.55
C THR A 141 11.22 -12.08 8.76
N GLN A 142 11.78 -11.40 7.77
CA GLN A 142 13.07 -10.72 7.90
C GLN A 142 13.01 -9.57 8.93
N THR A 143 11.91 -8.82 8.96
CA THR A 143 11.71 -7.75 9.95
C THR A 143 11.64 -8.33 11.36
N THR A 144 10.91 -9.42 11.58
CA THR A 144 10.83 -10.10 12.89
C THR A 144 12.19 -10.60 13.36
N LEU A 145 13.02 -11.14 12.46
CA LEU A 145 14.38 -11.55 12.80
C LEU A 145 15.26 -10.38 13.23
N LEU A 146 15.13 -9.22 12.57
CA LEU A 146 15.88 -8.01 12.94
C LEU A 146 15.37 -7.38 14.25
N GLN A 147 14.06 -7.44 14.50
CA GLN A 147 13.45 -6.86 15.70
C GLN A 147 13.83 -7.61 16.99
N GLY A 148 14.13 -8.91 16.88
CA GLY A 148 14.71 -9.70 17.98
C GLY A 148 16.12 -9.27 18.40
N LEU A 149 16.82 -8.47 17.60
CA LEU A 149 18.17 -7.96 17.91
C LEU A 149 18.18 -6.55 18.52
N TYR A 150 17.03 -5.87 18.59
CA TYR A 150 16.93 -4.51 19.11
C TYR A 150 15.84 -4.40 20.19
N THR A 151 16.15 -4.81 21.42
CA THR A 151 15.39 -4.42 22.62
C THR A 151 15.70 -2.96 22.98
N PRO A 152 14.72 -2.03 23.03
CA PRO A 152 14.98 -0.66 23.43
C PRO A 152 15.00 -0.52 24.95
N ARG A 153 16.15 -0.15 25.51
CA ARG A 153 16.25 0.32 26.91
C ARG A 153 15.77 1.78 26.95
N ILE A 154 14.57 1.99 27.46
CA ILE A 154 13.98 3.33 27.64
C ILE A 154 14.68 4.01 28.82
N THR A 155 15.28 5.18 28.60
CA THR A 155 15.69 6.10 29.68
C THR A 155 15.15 7.51 29.43
N PRO A 156 14.71 8.25 30.46
CA PRO A 156 14.15 9.60 30.32
C PRO A 156 15.25 10.68 30.30
N ASN A 157 15.13 11.69 29.44
CA ASN A 157 16.08 12.81 29.33
C ASN A 157 15.50 14.16 29.79
N PRO A 158 16.27 14.99 30.54
CA PRO A 158 15.98 16.39 30.84
C PRO A 158 16.77 17.37 29.92
N PRO A 159 16.54 18.70 30.02
CA PRO A 159 16.72 19.68 28.94
C PRO A 159 18.00 20.51 29.03
N SER A 160 18.42 21.13 27.91
CA SER A 160 19.32 22.30 27.72
C SER A 160 20.13 22.12 26.42
N SER A 161 20.63 23.10 25.68
CA SER A 161 20.51 24.56 25.63
C SER A 161 21.09 24.99 24.27
N SER A 162 20.68 26.18 23.83
CA SER A 162 21.03 26.96 22.63
C SER A 162 22.51 27.04 22.25
N SER A 163 22.80 27.21 20.94
CA SER A 163 23.73 28.23 20.44
C SER A 163 23.59 28.49 18.92
N ASP A 164 23.57 29.79 18.62
CA ASP A 164 23.39 30.49 17.34
C ASP A 164 24.50 30.31 16.28
N ARG A 165 24.11 30.53 15.01
CA ARG A 165 24.67 31.50 14.02
C ARG A 165 23.97 31.29 12.66
N THR A 166 22.82 31.91 12.41
CA THR A 166 22.59 33.16 11.65
C THR A 166 23.21 33.25 10.24
N SER A 167 22.30 33.19 9.24
CA SER A 167 22.18 34.04 8.03
C SER A 167 23.39 34.12 7.06
N SER A 168 23.26 34.15 5.74
CA SER A 168 22.16 34.15 4.78
C SER A 168 22.87 34.32 3.42
N LYS A 169 22.40 33.64 2.38
CA LYS A 169 22.36 34.09 0.97
C LYS A 169 22.12 32.87 0.08
N ASP A 170 20.83 32.71 -0.17
CA ASP A 170 20.17 31.84 -1.13
C ASP A 170 20.45 30.34 -0.99
N PRO A 171 19.42 29.49 -0.83
CA PRO A 171 19.59 28.05 -1.00
C PRO A 171 20.03 27.85 -2.44
N GLN A 172 21.35 27.82 -2.68
CA GLN A 172 21.95 27.42 -3.94
C GLN A 172 21.19 26.16 -4.33
N LEU A 173 20.51 26.24 -5.48
CA LEU A 173 19.54 25.27 -5.96
C LEU A 173 20.17 23.88 -5.93
N SER A 174 20.04 23.22 -4.78
CA SER A 174 20.64 21.93 -4.56
C SER A 174 19.73 20.95 -5.26
N CYS A 175 20.31 20.19 -6.16
CA CYS A 175 19.59 19.22 -6.95
C CYS A 175 18.82 18.28 -6.01
N ALA A 176 17.49 18.23 -6.16
CA ALA A 176 16.62 17.41 -5.29
C ALA A 176 16.97 15.92 -5.27
N PHE A 177 17.74 15.45 -6.27
CA PHE A 177 18.15 14.05 -6.40
C PHE A 177 19.52 13.75 -5.76
N CYS A 178 20.52 14.61 -5.99
CA CYS A 178 21.90 14.34 -5.61
C CYS A 178 22.58 15.40 -4.74
N ALA A 179 21.83 16.43 -4.33
CA ALA A 179 22.30 17.57 -3.55
C ALA A 179 23.46 18.38 -4.18
N GLY A 180 23.78 18.16 -5.46
CA GLY A 180 24.79 18.94 -6.19
C GLY A 180 24.28 20.32 -6.60
N ASN A 181 25.21 21.22 -6.94
CA ASN A 181 24.89 22.59 -7.38
C ASN A 181 24.45 22.63 -8.85
N HIS A 182 23.24 22.16 -9.13
CA HIS A 182 22.59 22.24 -10.44
C HIS A 182 21.08 22.06 -10.28
N HIS A 183 20.31 22.53 -11.26
CA HIS A 183 18.86 22.34 -11.25
C HIS A 183 18.49 20.86 -11.43
N ALA A 184 17.38 20.43 -10.83
CA ALA A 184 16.95 19.04 -10.84
C ALA A 184 16.78 18.46 -12.25
N CYS A 185 16.37 19.27 -13.25
CA CYS A 185 16.25 18.80 -14.62
C CYS A 185 17.60 18.39 -15.23
N ASP A 186 18.68 19.08 -14.86
CA ASP A 186 20.02 18.90 -15.45
C ASP A 186 20.87 17.88 -14.67
N CYS A 187 20.22 17.07 -13.83
CA CYS A 187 20.92 16.05 -13.07
C CYS A 187 21.41 14.91 -13.97
N ASN A 188 22.72 14.78 -14.10
CA ASN A 188 23.37 13.73 -14.88
C ASN A 188 23.58 12.43 -14.11
N LYS A 189 23.42 12.41 -12.79
CA LYS A 189 23.54 11.18 -11.97
C LYS A 189 22.31 10.28 -12.13
N PHE A 190 21.14 10.88 -12.24
CA PHE A 190 19.87 10.18 -12.41
C PHE A 190 19.27 10.61 -13.73
N THR A 191 19.52 9.84 -14.78
CA THR A 191 19.18 10.23 -16.16
C THR A 191 17.80 9.71 -16.59
N THR A 192 17.34 8.59 -16.03
CA THR A 192 16.05 7.98 -16.33
C THR A 192 14.95 8.52 -15.41
N LEU A 193 13.69 8.44 -15.88
CA LEU A 193 12.54 8.82 -15.05
C LEU A 193 12.32 7.86 -13.88
N HIS A 194 12.56 6.57 -14.10
CA HIS A 194 12.43 5.55 -13.07
C HIS A 194 13.37 5.83 -11.88
N ASP A 195 14.65 6.06 -12.16
CA ASP A 195 15.64 6.30 -11.10
C ASP A 195 15.34 7.59 -10.33
N ARG A 196 14.86 8.63 -11.04
CA ARG A 196 14.46 9.89 -10.40
C ARG A 196 13.28 9.71 -9.45
N ARG A 197 12.27 8.91 -9.81
CA ARG A 197 11.10 8.63 -8.94
C ARG A 197 11.54 7.88 -7.69
N ARG A 198 12.29 6.79 -7.88
CA ARG A 198 12.83 5.99 -6.79
C ARG A 198 13.63 6.87 -5.82
N ARG A 199 14.49 7.74 -6.33
CA ARG A 199 15.30 8.64 -5.50
C ARG A 199 14.49 9.65 -4.70
N LEU A 200 13.39 10.18 -5.25
CA LEU A 200 12.51 11.07 -4.46
C LEU A 200 11.75 10.32 -3.38
N PHE A 201 11.28 9.11 -3.69
CA PHE A 201 10.62 8.26 -2.72
C PHE A 201 11.56 7.97 -1.53
N ASP A 202 12.79 7.55 -1.80
CA ASP A 202 13.81 7.29 -0.78
C ASP A 202 14.12 8.53 0.07
N ASN A 203 14.08 9.72 -0.54
CA ASN A 203 14.32 10.99 0.15
C ASN A 203 13.03 11.60 0.76
N ASN A 204 11.91 10.89 0.71
CA ASN A 204 10.58 11.32 1.15
C ASN A 204 10.18 12.71 0.60
N ARG A 205 10.22 12.85 -0.74
CA ARG A 205 9.90 14.08 -1.47
C ARG A 205 8.80 13.88 -2.50
N CYS A 206 7.98 14.92 -2.72
CA CYS A 206 6.88 14.88 -3.66
C CYS A 206 7.35 15.06 -5.11
N GLU A 207 6.83 14.25 -6.03
CA GLU A 207 7.20 14.28 -7.45
C GLU A 207 6.80 15.57 -8.19
N ARG A 208 5.76 16.27 -7.72
CA ARG A 208 5.29 17.52 -8.36
C ARG A 208 6.05 18.75 -7.88
N CYS A 209 6.34 18.87 -6.59
CA CYS A 209 6.95 20.07 -6.02
C CYS A 209 8.40 19.90 -5.57
N LEU A 210 8.91 18.66 -5.54
CA LEU A 210 10.25 18.28 -5.07
C LEU A 210 10.58 18.64 -3.60
N LYS A 211 9.57 19.12 -2.85
CA LYS A 211 9.64 19.37 -1.40
C LYS A 211 9.36 18.08 -0.62
N LYS A 212 9.56 18.10 0.69
CA LYS A 212 9.22 16.98 1.59
C LYS A 212 7.77 16.55 1.36
N ALA A 213 7.53 15.24 1.25
CA ALA A 213 6.21 14.69 0.98
C ALA A 213 5.39 14.62 2.27
N ASP A 214 4.77 15.75 2.62
CA ASP A 214 3.65 15.83 3.57
C ASP A 214 2.28 15.74 2.87
N HIS A 215 2.28 15.46 1.56
CA HIS A 215 1.09 15.33 0.72
C HIS A 215 1.32 14.36 -0.45
N MET A 216 0.22 13.90 -1.06
CA MET A 216 0.27 13.09 -2.27
C MET A 216 0.48 13.97 -3.52
N ALA A 217 1.12 13.43 -4.55
CA ALA A 217 1.34 14.16 -5.81
C ALA A 217 0.02 14.62 -6.45
N THR A 218 -1.04 13.81 -6.38
CA THR A 218 -2.37 14.12 -6.93
C THR A 218 -3.06 15.29 -6.22
N THR A 219 -2.79 15.48 -4.94
CA THR A 219 -3.36 16.56 -4.11
C THR A 219 -2.36 17.70 -3.85
N CYS A 220 -1.22 17.69 -4.54
CA CYS A 220 -0.19 18.71 -4.38
C CYS A 220 -0.71 20.08 -4.83
N ALA A 221 -0.73 21.05 -3.93
CA ALA A 221 -1.18 22.42 -4.20
C ALA A 221 -0.25 23.24 -5.11
N THR A 222 0.86 22.64 -5.57
CA THR A 222 1.86 23.35 -6.37
C THR A 222 1.33 23.62 -7.78
N THR A 223 1.45 24.87 -8.22
CA THR A 223 1.06 25.36 -9.55
C THR A 223 2.20 25.33 -10.57
N SER A 224 3.34 24.72 -10.20
CA SER A 224 4.50 24.59 -11.10
C SER A 224 4.12 23.81 -12.34
N SER A 225 4.39 24.39 -13.51
CA SER A 225 4.21 23.74 -14.79
C SER A 225 5.55 23.30 -15.38
N CYS A 226 5.54 22.17 -16.07
CA CYS A 226 6.68 21.66 -16.82
C CYS A 226 7.07 22.63 -17.93
N TRP A 227 8.27 23.19 -17.82
CA TRP A 227 8.81 24.17 -18.77
C TRP A 227 8.88 23.61 -20.19
N TYR A 228 9.35 22.35 -20.35
CA TYR A 228 9.47 21.71 -21.67
C TYR A 228 8.12 21.52 -22.37
N CYS A 229 7.07 21.15 -21.63
CA CYS A 229 5.74 20.98 -22.20
C CYS A 229 5.12 22.34 -22.55
N ARG A 230 5.33 23.36 -21.71
CA ARG A 230 4.85 24.72 -21.97
C ARG A 230 5.49 25.31 -23.24
N VAL A 231 6.81 25.24 -23.37
CA VAL A 231 7.54 25.74 -24.55
C VAL A 231 7.08 25.06 -25.84
N ALA A 232 6.69 23.78 -25.76
CA ALA A 232 6.20 23.03 -26.91
C ALA A 232 4.67 23.12 -27.12
N GLY A 233 3.98 24.08 -26.47
CA GLY A 233 2.54 24.31 -26.64
C GLY A 233 1.61 23.25 -26.04
N ARG A 234 2.11 22.41 -25.12
CA ARG A 234 1.34 21.34 -24.45
C ARG A 234 0.94 21.74 -23.03
N GLU A 235 0.16 22.82 -22.92
CA GLU A 235 -0.14 23.45 -21.62
C GLU A 235 -0.91 22.53 -20.66
N GLU A 236 -1.90 21.78 -21.16
CA GLU A 236 -2.69 20.84 -20.36
C GLU A 236 -1.79 19.79 -19.68
N LYS A 237 -0.83 19.24 -20.43
CA LYS A 237 0.14 18.27 -19.90
C LYS A 237 1.20 18.94 -19.02
N ALA A 238 1.48 20.23 -19.21
CA ALA A 238 2.50 20.92 -18.44
C ALA A 238 2.12 21.02 -16.95
N GLN A 239 0.83 21.07 -16.62
CA GLN A 239 0.38 21.22 -15.23
C GLN A 239 0.44 19.92 -14.42
N THR A 240 0.50 18.76 -15.08
CA THR A 240 0.39 17.47 -14.40
C THR A 240 1.69 17.00 -13.75
N HIS A 241 2.85 17.55 -14.14
CA HIS A 241 4.16 17.07 -13.70
C HIS A 241 5.21 18.18 -13.60
N HIS A 242 6.26 17.93 -12.80
CA HIS A 242 7.42 18.80 -12.71
C HIS A 242 8.36 18.63 -13.92
N SER A 243 9.11 19.66 -14.31
CA SER A 243 10.04 19.62 -15.46
C SER A 243 11.06 18.47 -15.39
N ALA A 244 11.48 18.10 -14.19
CA ALA A 244 12.40 16.98 -13.96
C ALA A 244 11.82 15.60 -14.28
N PHE A 245 10.50 15.50 -14.43
CA PHE A 245 9.75 14.28 -14.75
C PHE A 245 9.03 14.35 -16.10
N CYS A 246 9.53 15.18 -17.02
CA CYS A 246 8.92 15.30 -18.34
C CYS A 246 9.22 14.08 -19.22
N ASN A 247 8.19 13.30 -19.55
CA ASN A 247 8.26 12.15 -20.45
C ASN A 247 8.76 12.49 -21.87
N PHE A 248 8.68 13.76 -22.28
CA PHE A 248 9.15 14.20 -23.59
C PHE A 248 10.63 14.62 -23.57
N LYS A 249 11.20 14.89 -22.39
CA LYS A 249 12.61 15.26 -22.25
C LYS A 249 13.47 14.06 -21.85
N PHE A 250 12.97 13.25 -20.91
CA PHE A 250 13.66 12.08 -20.40
C PHE A 250 12.98 10.84 -20.96
N LYS A 251 13.78 9.89 -21.46
CA LYS A 251 13.27 8.59 -21.89
C LYS A 251 12.82 7.81 -20.64
N MET A 252 11.71 7.08 -20.79
CA MET A 252 11.26 6.14 -19.75
C MET A 252 12.26 5.02 -19.55
#